data_AF-A0A2P6C8M0-F1
#
_entry.id   AF-A0A2P6C8M0-F1
#
_cell.length_a   1.000
_cell.length_b   1.000
_cell.length_c   1.000
_cell.angle_alpha   90.00
_cell.angle_beta   90.00
_cell.angle_gamma   90.00
#
_symmetry.space_group_name_H-M   'P 1'
#
loop_
_entity.id
_entity.type
_entity.pdbx_description
1 polymer ?
#
loop_
_entity_poly.entity_id
_entity_poly.type
_entity_poly.pdbx_seq_one_letter_code
_entity_poly.pdbx_strand_id
1 'polypeptide(L)'
;MNVKTSNILFYSGISLLAIGAFGLTFAAFFVIIGLPIFVIGIVLILISKKTWKQKLIPIGLFIVGIIAFWPIWRNINTVGPETFLIPNDYRGRVNIIHKKDCGILLEKTENGLIYEIPNDGILLLSNDQKYGFIDHKYYLIDQNGKKTELPKMDVRDFNEEWTTEKNPNEPPRDKLGVFYCGRTGSSGIIRDENGIVTNEDEQYKFTEFYLSTYSDLTEKFNFKYERKFDSIRDIKVKKCK
;
A
#
# COMPACT_ATOMS: atom_id res chain seq x y z
N MET A 1 41.99 -30.40 -3.24
CA MET A 1 41.94 -28.93 -3.43
C MET A 1 43.11 -28.23 -2.71
N ASN A 2 43.87 -27.41 -3.43
CA ASN A 2 44.97 -26.58 -2.89
C ASN A 2 44.41 -25.32 -2.19
N VAL A 3 45.19 -24.69 -1.31
CA VAL A 3 44.88 -23.47 -0.56
C VAL A 3 44.43 -22.33 -1.46
N LYS A 4 45.10 -22.11 -2.61
CA LYS A 4 44.73 -21.06 -3.58
C LYS A 4 43.30 -21.26 -4.11
N THR A 5 42.98 -22.45 -4.58
CA THR A 5 41.63 -22.81 -5.05
C THR A 5 40.59 -22.67 -3.95
N SER A 6 40.93 -23.09 -2.71
CA SER A 6 40.04 -22.94 -1.56
C SER A 6 39.74 -21.47 -1.23
N ASN A 7 40.72 -20.57 -1.35
CA ASN A 7 40.51 -19.16 -1.10
C ASN A 7 39.63 -18.53 -2.17
N ILE A 8 39.83 -18.91 -3.44
CA ILE A 8 38.98 -18.45 -4.56
C ILE A 8 37.53 -18.84 -4.31
N LEU A 9 37.25 -20.12 -4.02
CA LEU A 9 35.89 -20.57 -3.74
C LEU A 9 35.24 -19.82 -2.57
N PHE A 10 36.01 -19.57 -1.50
CA PHE A 10 35.50 -18.87 -0.33
C PHE A 10 35.11 -17.41 -0.64
N TYR A 11 35.99 -16.65 -1.29
CA TYR A 11 35.71 -15.25 -1.63
C TYR A 11 34.64 -15.11 -2.72
N SER A 12 34.67 -15.97 -3.75
CA SER A 12 33.59 -16.02 -4.74
C SER A 12 32.25 -16.35 -4.08
N GLY A 13 32.24 -17.29 -3.13
CA GLY A 13 31.05 -17.61 -2.34
C GLY A 13 30.52 -16.43 -1.54
N ILE A 14 31.39 -15.65 -0.88
CA ILE A 14 31.00 -14.42 -0.18
C ILE A 14 30.41 -13.39 -1.15
N SER A 15 31.01 -13.19 -2.32
CA SER A 15 30.48 -12.27 -3.33
C SER A 15 29.09 -12.70 -3.81
N LEU A 16 28.88 -14.00 -4.04
CA LEU A 16 27.56 -14.53 -4.41
C LEU A 16 26.55 -14.41 -3.26
N LEU A 17 26.96 -14.61 -2.01
CA LEU A 17 26.08 -14.33 -0.85
C LEU A 17 25.65 -12.87 -0.83
N ALA A 18 26.55 -11.93 -1.07
CA ALA A 18 26.21 -10.50 -1.09
C ALA A 18 25.22 -10.16 -2.20
N ILE A 19 25.47 -10.65 -3.42
CA ILE A 19 24.58 -10.44 -4.58
C ILE A 19 23.22 -11.09 -4.33
N GLY A 20 23.20 -12.33 -3.85
CA GLY A 20 21.98 -13.05 -3.54
C GLY A 20 21.18 -12.39 -2.42
N ALA A 21 21.83 -11.92 -1.36
CA ALA A 21 21.20 -11.21 -0.26
C ALA A 21 20.54 -9.91 -0.74
N PHE A 22 21.22 -9.15 -1.61
CA PHE A 22 20.65 -7.95 -2.22
C PHE A 22 19.39 -8.27 -3.04
N GLY A 23 19.43 -9.33 -3.84
CA GLY A 23 18.26 -9.81 -4.58
C GLY A 23 17.09 -10.22 -3.68
N LEU A 24 17.38 -10.78 -2.50
CA LEU A 24 16.37 -11.21 -1.54
C LEU A 24 15.75 -10.07 -0.71
N THR A 25 16.41 -8.91 -0.60
CA THR A 25 15.91 -7.78 0.21
C THR A 25 15.16 -6.72 -0.59
N PHE A 26 15.53 -6.44 -1.85
CA PHE A 26 15.01 -5.27 -2.56
C PHE A 26 13.73 -5.51 -3.40
N ALA A 27 13.43 -6.72 -3.85
CA ALA A 27 12.16 -6.99 -4.54
C ALA A 27 11.73 -8.46 -4.51
N ALA A 28 10.42 -8.70 -4.34
CA ALA A 28 9.84 -10.04 -4.39
C ALA A 28 10.11 -10.76 -5.73
N PHE A 29 10.15 -10.01 -6.84
CA PHE A 29 10.47 -10.57 -8.16
C PHE A 29 11.92 -11.08 -8.26
N PHE A 30 12.86 -10.42 -7.57
CA PHE A 30 14.26 -10.83 -7.56
C PHE A 30 14.51 -12.08 -6.71
N VAL A 31 13.53 -12.55 -5.93
CA VAL A 31 13.67 -13.80 -5.16
C VAL A 31 13.99 -14.98 -6.08
N ILE A 32 13.41 -15.03 -7.28
CA ILE A 32 13.63 -16.12 -8.25
C ILE A 32 15.08 -16.21 -8.69
N ILE A 33 15.79 -15.08 -8.78
CA ILE A 33 17.19 -15.00 -9.22
C ILE A 33 18.14 -14.98 -8.00
N GLY A 34 17.79 -14.21 -6.97
CA GLY A 34 18.57 -13.99 -5.77
C GLY A 34 18.71 -15.25 -4.91
N LEU A 35 17.65 -16.05 -4.77
CA LEU A 35 17.69 -17.27 -3.97
C LEU A 35 18.68 -18.31 -4.56
N PRO A 36 18.64 -18.67 -5.86
CA PRO A 36 19.66 -19.55 -6.45
C PRO A 36 21.09 -19.04 -6.28
N ILE A 37 21.32 -17.74 -6.55
CA ILE A 37 22.66 -17.14 -6.40
C ILE A 37 23.15 -17.24 -4.94
N PHE A 38 22.26 -16.98 -3.99
CA PHE A 38 22.56 -17.10 -2.56
C PHE A 38 22.92 -18.53 -2.18
N VAL A 39 22.13 -19.52 -2.64
CA VAL A 39 22.39 -20.94 -2.38
C VAL A 39 23.71 -21.39 -2.98
N ILE A 40 24.04 -20.98 -4.22
CA ILE A 40 25.34 -21.27 -4.83
C ILE A 40 26.46 -20.67 -3.98
N GLY A 41 26.30 -19.44 -3.49
CA GLY A 41 27.24 -18.81 -2.56
C GLY A 41 27.49 -19.63 -1.29
N ILE A 42 26.42 -20.15 -0.66
CA ILE A 42 26.52 -21.05 0.51
C ILE A 42 27.33 -22.30 0.14
N VAL A 43 27.00 -22.96 -0.97
CA VAL A 43 27.66 -24.20 -1.43
C VAL A 43 29.16 -23.96 -1.64
N LEU A 44 29.55 -22.86 -2.31
CA LEU A 44 30.96 -22.54 -2.53
C LEU A 44 31.74 -22.32 -1.22
N ILE A 45 31.13 -21.64 -0.23
CA ILE A 45 31.73 -21.45 1.09
C ILE A 45 31.88 -22.80 1.82
N LEU A 46 30.86 -23.65 1.78
CA LEU A 46 30.87 -24.95 2.47
C LEU A 46 31.92 -25.91 1.89
N ILE A 47 32.13 -25.90 0.57
CA ILE A 47 33.13 -26.73 -0.11
C ILE A 47 34.57 -26.26 0.17
N SER A 48 34.77 -25.00 0.56
CA SER A 48 36.11 -24.47 0.89
C SER A 48 36.79 -25.24 2.03
N LYS A 49 38.13 -25.28 2.07
CA LYS A 49 38.93 -25.87 3.16
C LYS A 49 39.09 -24.94 4.38
N LYS A 50 38.28 -23.87 4.49
CA LYS A 50 38.29 -22.96 5.64
C LYS A 50 37.75 -23.65 6.90
N THR A 51 38.06 -23.10 8.07
CA THR A 51 37.52 -23.62 9.33
C THR A 51 36.01 -23.42 9.39
N TRP A 52 35.31 -24.25 10.17
CA TRP A 52 33.86 -24.14 10.33
C TRP A 52 33.41 -22.74 10.80
N LYS A 53 34.18 -22.09 11.68
CA LYS A 53 33.91 -20.71 12.12
C LYS A 53 33.97 -19.73 10.95
N GLN A 54 34.99 -19.82 10.11
CA GLN A 54 35.16 -18.96 8.93
C GLN A 54 34.05 -19.15 7.90
N LYS A 55 33.41 -20.32 7.84
CA LYS A 55 32.28 -20.60 6.95
C LYS A 55 30.96 -20.09 7.51
N LEU A 56 30.67 -20.40 8.77
CA LEU A 56 29.37 -20.12 9.37
C LEU A 56 29.17 -18.64 9.72
N ILE A 57 30.23 -17.92 10.12
CA ILE A 57 30.15 -16.48 10.44
C ILE A 57 29.59 -15.66 9.26
N PRO A 58 30.17 -15.71 8.04
CA PRO A 58 29.64 -14.92 6.93
C PRO A 58 28.24 -15.36 6.52
N ILE A 59 27.95 -16.68 6.48
CA ILE A 59 26.61 -17.18 6.16
C ILE A 59 25.58 -16.65 7.17
N GLY A 60 25.87 -16.78 8.47
CA GLY A 60 25.01 -16.30 9.54
C GLY A 60 24.80 -14.80 9.48
N LEU A 61 25.85 -14.02 9.21
CA LEU A 61 25.77 -12.56 9.06
C LEU A 61 24.78 -12.16 7.95
N PHE A 62 24.87 -12.77 6.77
CA PHE A 62 23.95 -12.47 5.67
C PHE A 62 22.51 -12.91 5.96
N ILE A 63 22.32 -14.09 6.55
CA ILE A 63 20.97 -14.56 6.93
C ILE A 63 20.33 -13.62 7.95
N VAL A 64 21.06 -13.24 9.01
CA VAL A 64 20.59 -12.29 10.02
C VAL A 64 20.30 -10.94 9.38
N GLY A 65 21.17 -10.46 8.47
CA GLY A 65 20.96 -9.22 7.73
C GLY A 65 19.68 -9.21 6.91
N ILE A 66 19.39 -10.30 6.18
CA ILE A 66 18.15 -10.44 5.39
C ILE A 66 16.92 -10.45 6.31
N ILE A 67 16.96 -11.23 7.40
CA ILE A 67 15.84 -11.34 8.35
C ILE A 67 15.59 -10.00 9.06
N ALA A 68 16.64 -9.29 9.47
CA ALA A 68 16.54 -8.00 10.15
C ALA A 68 16.12 -6.87 9.20
N PHE A 69 16.46 -6.95 7.92
CA PHE A 69 16.13 -5.92 6.93
C PHE A 69 14.62 -5.66 6.85
N TRP A 70 13.80 -6.70 6.71
CA TRP A 70 12.35 -6.56 6.54
C TRP A 70 11.61 -5.82 7.67
N PRO A 71 11.78 -6.17 8.96
CA PRO A 71 11.15 -5.42 10.05
C PRO A 71 11.71 -3.99 10.18
N ILE A 72 13.01 -3.78 9.97
CA ILE A 72 13.62 -2.45 10.00
C ILE A 72 13.06 -1.58 8.87
N TRP A 73 13.06 -2.10 7.64
CA TRP A 73 12.52 -1.45 6.46
C TRP A 73 11.06 -1.09 6.65
N ARG A 74 10.25 -2.04 7.15
CA ARG A 74 8.83 -1.79 7.44
C ARG A 74 8.65 -0.68 8.47
N ASN A 75 9.42 -0.70 9.55
CA ASN A 75 9.32 0.30 10.61
C ASN A 75 9.68 1.70 10.09
N ILE A 76 10.75 1.82 9.29
CA ILE A 76 11.18 3.10 8.68
C ILE A 76 10.12 3.64 7.70
N ASN A 77 9.48 2.75 6.95
CA ASN A 77 8.47 3.14 5.94
C ASN A 77 7.03 3.16 6.48
N THR A 78 6.83 3.03 7.79
CA THR A 78 5.49 3.13 8.41
C THR A 78 5.16 4.59 8.70
N VAL A 79 4.03 5.08 8.17
CA VAL A 79 3.62 6.50 8.29
C VAL A 79 2.84 6.76 9.58
N GLY A 80 2.21 5.72 10.12
CA GLY A 80 1.37 5.75 11.31
C GLY A 80 -0.08 5.33 11.00
N PRO A 81 -0.94 5.26 12.02
CA PRO A 81 -2.35 4.91 11.85
C PRO A 81 -3.15 6.08 11.26
N GLU A 82 -4.10 5.74 10.39
CA GLU A 82 -5.07 6.68 9.82
C GLU A 82 -6.48 6.17 10.11
N THR A 83 -7.30 7.04 10.69
CA THR A 83 -8.66 6.71 11.11
C THR A 83 -9.67 7.52 10.30
N PHE A 84 -10.57 6.85 9.58
CA PHE A 84 -11.64 7.49 8.80
C PHE A 84 -12.95 7.41 9.58
N LEU A 85 -13.50 8.55 9.95
CA LEU A 85 -14.80 8.68 10.60
C LEU A 85 -15.84 9.05 9.54
N ILE A 86 -16.76 8.13 9.27
CA ILE A 86 -17.73 8.22 8.19
C ILE A 86 -19.13 8.38 8.80
N PRO A 87 -19.98 9.30 8.29
CA PRO A 87 -21.34 9.45 8.78
C PRO A 87 -22.11 8.13 8.70
N ASN A 88 -22.85 7.79 9.76
CA ASN A 88 -23.52 6.49 9.88
C ASN A 88 -24.48 6.15 8.71
N ASP A 89 -25.08 7.18 8.12
CA ASP A 89 -26.03 7.11 7.00
C ASP A 89 -25.38 7.18 5.61
N TYR A 90 -24.07 7.46 5.54
CA TYR A 90 -23.38 7.60 4.27
C TYR A 90 -23.19 6.26 3.55
N ARG A 91 -23.50 6.18 2.26
CA ARG A 91 -23.19 5.03 1.39
C ARG A 91 -22.69 5.55 0.05
N GLY A 92 -21.57 5.02 -0.44
CA GLY A 92 -20.98 5.48 -1.69
C GLY A 92 -19.47 5.63 -1.66
N ARG A 93 -18.96 6.31 -2.69
CA ARG A 93 -17.55 6.61 -2.90
C ARG A 93 -17.08 7.71 -1.96
N VAL A 94 -16.05 7.43 -1.17
CA VAL A 94 -15.33 8.45 -0.42
C VAL A 94 -14.10 8.87 -1.22
N ASN A 95 -13.87 10.17 -1.34
CA ASN A 95 -12.71 10.75 -2.02
C ASN A 95 -12.05 11.81 -1.13
N ILE A 96 -10.81 11.55 -0.76
CA ILE A 96 -9.99 12.45 0.06
C ILE A 96 -8.98 13.08 -0.87
N ILE A 97 -9.09 14.37 -1.06
CA ILE A 97 -8.29 15.15 -2.01
C ILE A 97 -7.23 15.91 -1.25
N HIS A 98 -5.99 15.76 -1.68
CA HIS A 98 -4.82 16.46 -1.20
C HIS A 98 -4.45 17.52 -2.23
N LYS A 99 -4.69 18.78 -1.89
CA LYS A 99 -4.40 19.93 -2.76
C LYS A 99 -3.84 21.06 -1.92
N LYS A 100 -2.64 21.54 -2.30
CA LYS A 100 -1.98 22.65 -1.62
C LYS A 100 -2.89 23.87 -1.56
N ASP A 101 -2.91 24.54 -0.40
CA ASP A 101 -3.68 25.76 -0.13
C ASP A 101 -5.22 25.60 -0.33
N CYS A 102 -5.73 24.37 -0.28
CA CYS A 102 -7.15 24.05 -0.47
C CYS A 102 -7.66 23.03 0.55
N GLY A 103 -8.69 23.41 1.31
CA GLY A 103 -9.30 22.55 2.31
C GLY A 103 -8.70 22.74 3.71
N ILE A 104 -8.94 21.76 4.58
CA ILE A 104 -8.51 21.85 5.98
C ILE A 104 -7.08 21.34 6.14
N LEU A 105 -6.35 21.92 7.09
CA LEU A 105 -5.07 21.37 7.53
C LEU A 105 -5.34 20.31 8.60
N LEU A 106 -5.04 19.06 8.28
CA LEU A 106 -5.19 17.93 9.19
C LEU A 106 -3.95 17.81 10.07
N GLU A 107 -4.14 17.93 11.38
CA GLU A 107 -3.07 17.78 12.36
C GLU A 107 -2.96 16.32 12.84
N LYS A 108 -1.73 15.89 13.15
CA LYS A 108 -1.48 14.56 13.70
C LYS A 108 -1.78 14.59 15.21
N THR A 109 -2.70 13.75 15.63
CA THR A 109 -3.01 13.51 17.05
C THR A 109 -2.09 12.43 17.63
N GLU A 110 -2.13 12.22 18.95
CA GLU A 110 -1.47 11.09 19.62
C GLU A 110 -1.86 9.73 19.01
N ASN A 111 -3.10 9.64 18.50
CA ASN A 111 -3.66 8.43 17.90
C ASN A 111 -3.47 8.35 16.38
N GLY A 112 -2.68 9.25 15.78
CA GLY A 112 -2.47 9.34 14.34
C GLY A 112 -3.33 10.40 13.66
N LEU A 113 -3.58 10.22 12.36
CA LEU A 113 -4.40 11.14 11.56
C LEU A 113 -5.87 10.71 11.61
N ILE A 114 -6.77 11.66 11.81
CA ILE A 114 -8.22 11.41 11.90
C ILE A 114 -8.91 12.17 10.77
N TYR A 115 -9.56 11.46 9.86
CA TYR A 115 -10.24 11.99 8.70
C TYR A 115 -11.74 11.98 8.95
N GLU A 116 -12.34 13.15 9.14
CA GLU A 116 -13.78 13.31 9.26
C GLU A 116 -14.39 13.45 7.88
N ILE A 117 -15.06 12.41 7.41
CA ILE A 117 -15.62 12.36 6.05
C ILE A 117 -16.94 13.15 6.04
N PRO A 118 -17.10 14.15 5.13
CA PRO A 118 -18.35 14.88 5.01
C PRO A 118 -19.49 14.00 4.46
N ASN A 119 -20.74 14.45 4.62
CA ASN A 119 -21.93 13.72 4.14
C ASN A 119 -22.01 13.53 2.61
N ASP A 120 -21.21 14.25 1.84
CA ASP A 120 -21.08 14.05 0.39
C ASP A 120 -19.91 13.13 0.01
N GLY A 121 -19.15 12.64 0.99
CA GLY A 121 -18.02 11.74 0.79
C GLY A 121 -16.75 12.41 0.28
N ILE A 122 -16.71 13.74 0.13
CA ILE A 122 -15.57 14.44 -0.46
C ILE A 122 -14.89 15.33 0.59
N LEU A 123 -13.72 14.91 1.05
CA LEU A 123 -12.88 15.65 1.99
C LEU A 123 -11.73 16.35 1.25
N LEU A 124 -11.57 17.66 1.45
CA LEU A 124 -10.47 18.45 0.90
C LEU A 124 -9.43 18.73 2.00
N LEU A 125 -8.17 18.40 1.75
CA LEU A 125 -7.06 18.59 2.66
C LEU A 125 -5.94 19.41 2.00
N SER A 126 -5.41 20.36 2.77
CA SER A 126 -4.23 21.14 2.39
C SER A 126 -2.92 20.37 2.61
N ASN A 127 -2.97 19.22 3.30
CA ASN A 127 -1.83 18.36 3.55
C ASN A 127 -1.38 17.62 2.28
N ASP A 128 -0.08 17.39 2.17
CA ASP A 128 0.45 16.44 1.20
C ASP A 128 0.00 15.01 1.51
N GLN A 129 -0.26 14.24 0.45
CA GLN A 129 -0.52 12.81 0.57
C GLN A 129 0.77 12.09 0.99
N LYS A 130 0.69 11.29 2.07
CA LYS A 130 1.79 10.46 2.54
C LYS A 130 1.67 9.05 1.95
N TYR A 131 2.82 8.42 1.71
CA TYR A 131 2.92 7.05 1.20
C TYR A 131 3.77 6.19 2.13
N GLY A 132 3.42 4.92 2.25
CA GLY A 132 4.14 3.94 3.05
C GLY A 132 3.23 2.85 3.60
N PHE A 133 3.66 2.17 4.65
CA PHE A 133 2.80 1.25 5.39
C PHE A 133 1.88 2.06 6.32
N ILE A 134 0.58 2.01 6.03
CA ILE A 134 -0.44 2.76 6.77
C ILE A 134 -1.45 1.76 7.34
N ASP A 135 -1.75 1.89 8.63
CA ASP A 135 -2.83 1.13 9.26
C ASP A 135 -4.13 1.93 9.18
N HIS A 136 -4.91 1.67 8.13
CA HIS A 136 -6.23 2.29 7.95
C HIS A 136 -7.28 1.64 8.87
N LYS A 137 -8.02 2.46 9.61
CA LYS A 137 -9.21 2.04 10.36
C LYS A 137 -10.41 2.86 9.92
N TYR A 138 -11.55 2.20 9.76
CA TYR A 138 -12.76 2.81 9.25
C TYR A 138 -13.87 2.66 10.28
N TYR A 139 -14.54 3.76 10.61
CA TYR A 139 -15.64 3.77 11.57
C TYR A 139 -16.84 4.49 11.00
N LEU A 140 -18.03 3.97 11.27
CA LEU A 140 -19.25 4.77 11.25
C LEU A 140 -19.33 5.56 12.55
N ILE A 141 -19.69 6.83 12.47
CA ILE A 141 -19.96 7.69 13.62
C ILE A 141 -21.43 8.11 13.61
N ASP A 142 -22.11 7.89 14.74
CA ASP A 142 -23.47 8.38 14.95
C ASP A 142 -23.49 9.83 15.46
N GLN A 143 -24.69 10.41 15.58
CA GLN A 143 -24.88 11.78 16.08
C GLN A 143 -24.42 11.97 17.53
N ASN A 144 -24.28 10.87 18.30
CA ASN A 144 -23.81 10.87 19.68
C ASN A 144 -22.30 10.63 19.79
N GLY A 145 -21.59 10.50 18.65
CA GLY A 145 -20.16 10.23 18.60
C GLY A 145 -19.78 8.76 18.81
N LYS A 146 -20.74 7.83 18.87
CA LYS A 146 -20.45 6.40 18.99
C LYS A 146 -19.85 5.88 17.69
N LYS A 147 -18.71 5.19 17.82
CA LYS A 147 -17.96 4.62 16.71
C LYS A 147 -18.30 3.14 16.52
N THR A 148 -18.60 2.74 15.29
CA THR A 148 -18.78 1.34 14.89
C THR A 148 -17.74 0.98 13.84
N GLU A 149 -16.84 0.05 14.15
CA GLU A 149 -15.77 -0.34 13.23
C GLU A 149 -16.31 -1.08 12.00
N LEU A 150 -15.77 -0.74 10.84
CA LEU A 150 -16.11 -1.36 9.57
C LEU A 150 -14.99 -2.29 9.09
N PRO A 151 -15.33 -3.49 8.62
CA PRO A 151 -14.36 -4.38 8.02
C PRO A 151 -13.92 -3.85 6.64
N LYS A 152 -12.65 -4.09 6.30
CA LYS A 152 -12.14 -3.97 4.94
C LYS A 152 -12.62 -5.20 4.16
N MET A 153 -13.19 -4.97 2.97
CA MET A 153 -13.69 -6.02 2.10
C MET A 153 -12.88 -6.05 0.81
N ASP A 154 -12.44 -7.23 0.40
CA ASP A 154 -11.84 -7.44 -0.91
C ASP A 154 -12.90 -7.97 -1.87
N VAL A 155 -13.06 -7.33 -3.03
CA VAL A 155 -14.01 -7.79 -4.06
C VAL A 155 -13.65 -9.19 -4.58
N ARG A 156 -12.39 -9.61 -4.45
CA ARG A 156 -11.91 -10.93 -4.86
C ARG A 156 -12.38 -12.05 -3.93
N ASP A 157 -12.85 -11.72 -2.74
CA ASP A 157 -13.38 -12.71 -1.79
C ASP A 157 -14.80 -13.16 -2.15
N PHE A 158 -15.46 -12.49 -3.11
CA PHE A 158 -16.81 -12.78 -3.56
C PHE A 158 -16.82 -13.66 -4.81
N ASN A 159 -17.72 -14.64 -4.83
CA ASN A 159 -17.77 -15.63 -5.90
C ASN A 159 -18.63 -15.13 -7.06
N GLU A 160 -17.99 -14.66 -8.12
CA GLU A 160 -18.67 -14.32 -9.37
C GLU A 160 -19.07 -15.57 -10.16
N GLU A 161 -20.00 -15.42 -11.11
CA GLU A 161 -20.44 -16.51 -11.98
C GLU A 161 -19.25 -17.21 -12.65
N TRP A 162 -18.28 -16.41 -13.11
CA TRP A 162 -17.05 -16.87 -13.76
C TRP A 162 -15.91 -17.27 -12.80
N THR A 163 -16.12 -17.23 -11.49
CA THR A 163 -15.08 -17.67 -10.53
C THR A 163 -14.93 -19.20 -10.58
N THR A 164 -13.81 -19.68 -11.09
CA THR A 164 -13.49 -21.12 -11.21
C THR A 164 -13.26 -21.80 -9.86
N GLU A 165 -12.45 -21.19 -9.00
CA GLU A 165 -12.17 -21.68 -7.63
C GLU A 165 -12.98 -20.85 -6.63
N LYS A 166 -14.08 -21.41 -6.15
CA LYS A 166 -14.99 -20.71 -5.24
C LYS A 166 -14.36 -20.55 -3.85
N ASN A 167 -14.42 -19.34 -3.30
CA ASN A 167 -14.11 -19.07 -1.91
C ASN A 167 -15.17 -19.70 -1.01
N PRO A 168 -14.85 -20.70 -0.17
CA PRO A 168 -15.81 -21.32 0.75
C PRO A 168 -16.21 -20.39 1.91
N ASN A 169 -15.42 -19.33 2.18
CA ASN A 169 -15.64 -18.37 3.25
C ASN A 169 -16.05 -16.99 2.69
N GLU A 170 -16.83 -16.98 1.60
CA GLU A 170 -17.35 -15.74 1.02
C GLU A 170 -18.11 -14.92 2.08
N PRO A 171 -17.79 -13.63 2.25
CA PRO A 171 -18.53 -12.76 3.16
C PRO A 171 -20.00 -12.59 2.74
N PRO A 172 -20.93 -12.31 3.66
CA PRO A 172 -22.30 -11.99 3.28
C PRO A 172 -22.35 -10.77 2.36
N ARG A 173 -23.06 -10.87 1.23
CA ARG A 173 -23.09 -9.82 0.19
C ARG A 173 -23.80 -8.54 0.64
N ASP A 174 -24.67 -8.64 1.62
CA ASP A 174 -25.39 -7.56 2.29
C ASP A 174 -24.61 -6.95 3.47
N LYS A 175 -23.44 -7.52 3.81
CA LYS A 175 -22.60 -6.99 4.88
C LYS A 175 -21.96 -5.68 4.45
N LEU A 176 -22.22 -4.64 5.23
CA LEU A 176 -21.59 -3.34 5.05
C LEU A 176 -20.09 -3.44 5.33
N GLY A 177 -19.29 -2.85 4.44
CA GLY A 177 -17.85 -2.77 4.61
C GLY A 177 -17.21 -1.72 3.71
N VAL A 178 -15.90 -1.64 3.80
CA VAL A 178 -15.08 -0.72 3.01
C VAL A 178 -14.40 -1.46 1.89
N PHE A 179 -14.75 -1.12 0.65
CA PHE A 179 -14.22 -1.71 -0.57
C PHE A 179 -13.17 -0.81 -1.21
N TYR A 180 -12.27 -1.43 -1.97
CA TYR A 180 -11.21 -0.74 -2.72
C TYR A 180 -10.32 0.16 -1.86
N CYS A 181 -10.08 -0.23 -0.61
CA CYS A 181 -9.22 0.53 0.29
C CYS A 181 -7.79 0.66 -0.26
N GLY A 182 -7.19 1.85 -0.08
CA GLY A 182 -5.82 2.12 -0.50
C GLY A 182 -5.65 2.50 -1.97
N ARG A 183 -6.74 2.72 -2.72
CA ARG A 183 -6.64 3.30 -4.06
C ARG A 183 -6.21 4.76 -3.95
N THR A 184 -5.17 5.10 -4.69
CA THR A 184 -4.64 6.46 -4.78
C THR A 184 -4.52 6.87 -6.24
N GLY A 185 -4.68 8.17 -6.53
CA GLY A 185 -4.51 8.70 -7.87
C GLY A 185 -4.10 10.16 -7.85
N SER A 186 -3.88 10.72 -9.04
CA SER A 186 -3.67 12.14 -9.26
C SER A 186 -4.56 12.62 -10.40
N SER A 187 -4.90 13.91 -10.35
CA SER A 187 -5.68 14.62 -11.37
C SER A 187 -5.02 15.96 -11.65
N GLY A 188 -5.16 16.48 -12.87
CA GLY A 188 -4.58 17.77 -13.29
C GLY A 188 -3.52 17.72 -14.41
N ILE A 189 -3.52 16.67 -15.25
CA ILE A 189 -2.76 16.40 -16.50
C ILE A 189 -1.22 16.58 -16.46
N ILE A 190 -0.48 15.61 -17.03
CA ILE A 190 0.99 15.66 -17.26
C ILE A 190 1.34 15.27 -18.73
N ARG A 191 2.11 16.17 -19.39
CA ARG A 191 2.96 16.18 -20.62
C ARG A 191 2.81 15.19 -21.80
N ASP A 192 2.92 15.75 -23.01
CA ASP A 192 3.32 15.08 -24.26
C ASP A 192 4.80 15.39 -24.65
N GLU A 193 5.27 14.90 -25.80
CA GLU A 193 6.65 15.07 -26.32
C GLU A 193 6.98 16.50 -26.82
N ASN A 194 6.00 17.40 -26.97
CA ASN A 194 6.18 18.83 -27.34
C ASN A 194 5.76 19.80 -26.21
N GLY A 195 5.39 19.28 -25.04
CA GLY A 195 5.00 19.98 -23.82
C GLY A 195 3.48 20.19 -23.65
N ILE A 196 2.91 19.59 -22.59
CA ILE A 196 1.65 20.06 -21.97
C ILE A 196 2.00 20.71 -20.63
N VAL A 197 1.68 22.00 -20.52
CA VAL A 197 1.74 22.81 -19.29
C VAL A 197 0.35 22.82 -18.69
N THR A 198 0.16 22.14 -17.56
CA THR A 198 -1.03 22.33 -16.74
C THR A 198 -0.64 23.19 -15.55
N ASN A 199 -1.52 24.09 -15.14
CA ASN A 199 -1.27 24.95 -14.00
C ASN A 199 -1.13 24.06 -12.75
N GLU A 200 -0.05 24.22 -11.96
CA GLU A 200 0.16 23.49 -10.70
C GLU A 200 -1.06 23.62 -9.77
N ASP A 201 -1.78 24.75 -9.87
CA ASP A 201 -3.02 25.03 -9.14
C ASP A 201 -4.18 24.08 -9.49
N GLU A 202 -4.09 23.30 -10.57
CA GLU A 202 -5.10 22.32 -10.96
C GLU A 202 -4.75 20.89 -10.55
N GLN A 203 -3.51 20.67 -10.11
CA GLN A 203 -3.05 19.35 -9.71
C GLN A 203 -3.49 19.03 -8.28
N TYR A 204 -4.01 17.83 -8.11
CA TYR A 204 -4.28 17.27 -6.79
C TYR A 204 -4.09 15.76 -6.80
N LYS A 205 -3.76 15.25 -5.63
CA LYS A 205 -3.71 13.81 -5.38
C LYS A 205 -4.95 13.40 -4.61
N PHE A 206 -5.32 12.14 -4.68
CA PHE A 206 -6.44 11.64 -3.91
C PHE A 206 -6.23 10.22 -3.42
N THR A 207 -6.95 9.91 -2.36
CA THR A 207 -7.23 8.55 -1.87
C THR A 207 -8.72 8.29 -2.01
N GLU A 208 -9.10 7.09 -2.40
CA GLU A 208 -10.51 6.71 -2.51
C GLU A 208 -10.80 5.31 -2.00
N PHE A 209 -12.06 5.11 -1.61
CA PHE A 209 -12.63 3.83 -1.22
C PHE A 209 -14.16 3.92 -1.29
N TYR A 210 -14.86 2.82 -1.12
CA TYR A 210 -16.32 2.78 -1.13
C TYR A 210 -16.86 2.22 0.18
N LEU A 211 -17.87 2.88 0.76
CA LEU A 211 -18.65 2.34 1.86
C LEU A 211 -19.96 1.77 1.31
N SER A 212 -20.08 0.45 1.30
CA SER A 212 -21.21 -0.23 0.64
C SER A 212 -21.39 -1.66 1.13
N THR A 213 -22.48 -2.30 0.68
CA THR A 213 -22.57 -3.75 0.58
C THR A 213 -22.01 -4.20 -0.78
N TYR A 214 -21.70 -5.49 -0.95
CA TYR A 214 -21.21 -6.00 -2.22
C TYR A 214 -22.27 -5.92 -3.32
N SER A 215 -23.53 -6.24 -3.00
CA SER A 215 -24.65 -6.12 -3.95
C SER A 215 -24.83 -4.69 -4.46
N ASP A 216 -24.75 -3.71 -3.57
CA ASP A 216 -24.90 -2.30 -3.96
C ASP A 216 -23.69 -1.81 -4.76
N LEU A 217 -22.49 -2.34 -4.48
CA LEU A 217 -21.27 -1.97 -5.18
C LEU A 217 -21.34 -2.31 -6.68
N THR A 218 -21.92 -3.46 -7.02
CA THR A 218 -22.03 -3.94 -8.41
C THR A 218 -23.25 -3.37 -9.14
N GLU A 219 -24.35 -3.13 -8.43
CA GLU A 219 -25.62 -2.71 -9.05
C GLU A 219 -25.82 -1.19 -9.08
N LYS A 220 -25.43 -0.46 -8.02
CA LYS A 220 -25.82 0.95 -7.82
C LYS A 220 -24.78 1.95 -8.30
N PHE A 221 -23.48 1.66 -8.15
CA PHE A 221 -22.41 2.60 -8.50
C PHE A 221 -21.98 2.48 -9.96
N ASN A 222 -22.95 2.68 -10.85
CA ASN A 222 -22.72 2.69 -12.29
C ASN A 222 -22.11 4.02 -12.77
N PHE A 223 -21.83 4.08 -14.07
CA PHE A 223 -21.26 5.28 -14.72
C PHE A 223 -22.02 6.59 -14.43
N LYS A 224 -23.35 6.53 -14.29
CA LYS A 224 -24.16 7.73 -13.98
C LYS A 224 -23.91 8.22 -12.56
N TYR A 225 -23.77 7.31 -11.60
CA TYR A 225 -23.38 7.65 -10.22
C TYR A 225 -21.99 8.30 -10.20
N GLU A 226 -21.00 7.67 -10.84
CA GLU A 226 -19.62 8.19 -10.88
C GLU A 226 -19.55 9.59 -11.49
N ARG A 227 -20.25 9.83 -12.62
CA ARG A 227 -20.30 11.17 -13.22
C ARG A 227 -20.90 12.22 -12.30
N LYS A 228 -21.94 11.86 -11.54
CA LYS A 228 -22.57 12.79 -10.59
C LYS A 228 -21.60 13.09 -9.44
N PHE A 229 -20.92 12.08 -8.91
CA PHE A 229 -19.93 12.23 -7.85
C PHE A 229 -18.75 13.11 -8.31
N ASP A 230 -18.18 12.80 -9.46
CA ASP A 230 -17.09 13.58 -10.07
C ASP A 230 -17.50 15.04 -10.30
N SER A 231 -18.74 15.30 -10.75
CA SER A 231 -19.23 16.67 -10.91
C SER A 231 -19.28 17.44 -9.58
N ILE A 232 -19.69 16.81 -8.47
CA ILE A 232 -19.69 17.43 -7.14
C ILE A 232 -18.27 17.71 -6.68
N ARG A 233 -17.37 16.74 -6.86
CA ARG A 233 -15.94 16.86 -6.56
C ARG A 233 -15.31 18.04 -7.31
N ASP A 234 -15.53 18.12 -8.61
CA ASP A 234 -14.93 19.15 -9.45
C ASP A 234 -15.45 20.55 -9.09
N ILE A 235 -16.73 20.69 -8.72
CA ILE A 235 -17.29 21.94 -8.18
C ILE A 235 -16.57 22.33 -6.88
N LYS A 236 -16.35 21.39 -5.96
CA LYS A 236 -15.64 21.64 -4.70
C LYS A 236 -14.20 22.08 -4.93
N VAL A 237 -13.45 21.36 -5.77
CA VAL A 237 -12.05 21.68 -6.08
C VAL A 237 -11.93 23.04 -6.78
N LYS A 238 -12.89 23.40 -7.64
CA LYS A 238 -12.91 24.72 -8.32
C LYS A 238 -13.15 25.89 -7.35
N LYS A 239 -13.84 25.68 -6.23
CA LYS A 239 -14.04 26.73 -5.21
C LYS A 239 -12.77 27.10 -4.44
N CYS A 240 -11.71 26.31 -4.58
CA CYS A 240 -10.40 26.64 -4.02
C CYS A 240 -9.56 27.54 -4.93
N LYS A 241 -10.08 27.98 -6.08
CA LYS A 241 -9.44 28.95 -6.97
C LYS A 241 -9.92 30.37 -6.66
#